data_AF-A0A3D3FL40-F1
#
_entry.id   AF-A0A3D3FL40-F1
#
_cell.length_a   1.000
_cell.length_b   1.000
_cell.length_c   1.000
_cell.angle_alpha   90.00
_cell.angle_beta   90.00
_cell.angle_gamma   90.00
#
_symmetry.space_group_name_H-M   'P 1'
#
loop_
_entity.id
_entity.type
_entity.pdbx_description
1 polymer ?
#
loop_
_entity_poly.entity_id
_entity_poly.type
_entity_poly.pdbx_seq_one_letter_code
_entity_poly.pdbx_strand_id
1 'polypeptide(L)'
;MDDAIIFIYGLAFFTLGIVAWANRARASTDDPIVRARPFLVLFAVIHGIAEWVELPIFSFPLGAGAAGALLMHSASFMFLGLFGLAVLVPGRRMRPLFLIPPVAFIAWLTFSYVPGLFGDGLRNASIIGRLFLSFPSALVSSVALFRKSRLVPPIAPPAIKRGINGLALTFALYAVFSGLIVDSALFFAYTGFRIEIARSACAVVSAILYGFVNHLLEWEAQNQQREADSRASSAEERRSLADELHDTVIQEMFAVGLEIETAGRRSKDPEARSAFLHAKARLNKIIGEIRNFLSDSAAEIPDLDEFGKLVEKPLDEARALPDVTAEFELVPDGLQYARLTPRELFHLLRIVQEAVRNSVRHSCLLSVKVRLFPVSRGAVLEIVDRCRPGIPGRDAEDLDSSGRSGYGLVSMEHRARSIGAEMTWTRSEEGSRLRIDIPWKRSDA
;
A
#
# COMPACT_ATOMS: atom_id res chain seq x y z
N MET A 1 -36.69 -1.37 -41.81
CA MET A 1 -36.49 -0.48 -40.63
C MET A 1 -36.21 -1.30 -39.38
N ASP A 2 -36.85 -2.46 -39.22
CA ASP A 2 -36.61 -3.38 -38.10
C ASP A 2 -35.14 -3.86 -38.02
N ASP A 3 -34.55 -4.29 -39.14
CA ASP A 3 -33.17 -4.78 -39.19
C ASP A 3 -32.13 -3.73 -38.76
N ALA A 4 -32.35 -2.45 -39.07
CA ALA A 4 -31.45 -1.38 -38.69
C ALA A 4 -31.47 -1.14 -37.16
N ILE A 5 -32.63 -1.27 -36.53
CA ILE A 5 -32.77 -1.13 -35.07
C ILE A 5 -32.10 -2.31 -34.37
N ILE A 6 -32.31 -3.54 -34.85
CA ILE A 6 -31.67 -4.75 -34.33
C ILE A 6 -30.14 -4.64 -34.47
N PHE A 7 -29.65 -4.17 -35.62
CA PHE A 7 -28.22 -3.96 -35.83
C PHE A 7 -27.62 -2.96 -34.83
N ILE A 8 -28.26 -1.79 -34.65
CA ILE A 8 -27.83 -0.76 -33.69
C ILE A 8 -27.88 -1.30 -32.26
N TYR A 9 -28.90 -2.09 -31.93
CA TYR A 9 -29.04 -2.70 -30.62
C TYR A 9 -27.91 -3.69 -30.32
N GLY A 10 -27.60 -4.59 -31.25
CA GLY A 10 -26.44 -5.47 -31.15
C GLY A 10 -25.12 -4.69 -31.03
N LEU A 11 -24.96 -3.62 -31.80
CA LEU A 11 -23.79 -2.74 -31.75
C LEU A 11 -23.63 -2.05 -30.39
N ALA A 12 -24.72 -1.61 -29.75
CA ALA A 12 -24.67 -0.98 -28.43
C ALA A 12 -24.12 -1.92 -27.35
N PHE A 13 -24.51 -3.20 -27.38
CA PHE A 13 -23.97 -4.21 -26.46
C PHE A 13 -22.54 -4.62 -26.82
N PHE A 14 -22.26 -4.81 -28.11
CA PHE A 14 -20.91 -5.12 -28.55
C PHE A 14 -19.90 -4.03 -28.15
N THR A 15 -20.27 -2.76 -28.32
CA THR A 15 -19.44 -1.61 -27.92
C THR A 15 -19.22 -1.54 -26.40
N LEU A 16 -20.25 -1.81 -25.58
CA LEU A 16 -20.07 -1.98 -24.13
C LEU A 16 -19.01 -3.06 -23.82
N GLY A 17 -19.05 -4.19 -24.52
CA GLY A 17 -18.06 -5.26 -24.38
C GLY A 17 -16.64 -4.82 -24.75
N ILE A 18 -16.49 -4.10 -25.86
CA ILE A 18 -15.20 -3.57 -26.31
C ILE A 18 -14.66 -2.52 -25.32
N VAL A 19 -15.50 -1.58 -24.86
CA VAL A 19 -15.12 -0.58 -23.85
C VAL A 19 -14.72 -1.29 -22.54
N ALA A 20 -15.44 -2.34 -22.17
CA ALA A 20 -15.11 -3.13 -20.98
C ALA A 20 -13.77 -3.86 -21.12
N TRP A 21 -13.44 -4.35 -22.31
CA TRP A 21 -12.19 -5.07 -22.58
C TRP A 21 -10.98 -4.15 -22.74
N ALA A 22 -11.12 -3.05 -23.48
CA ALA A 22 -10.05 -2.11 -23.80
C ALA A 22 -9.53 -1.38 -22.55
N ASN A 23 -10.42 -1.08 -21.60
CA ASN A 23 -10.05 -0.50 -20.31
C ASN A 23 -9.47 -1.58 -19.38
N ARG A 24 -8.23 -2.02 -19.69
CA ARG A 24 -7.41 -2.81 -18.76
C ARG A 24 -6.88 -1.89 -17.67
N ALA A 25 -7.75 -1.57 -16.72
CA ALA A 25 -7.35 -0.83 -15.53
C ALA A 25 -6.11 -1.51 -14.92
N ARG A 26 -5.01 -0.76 -14.79
CA ARG A 26 -3.85 -1.13 -13.96
C ARG A 26 -4.10 -0.85 -12.47
N ALA A 27 -5.34 -0.51 -12.12
CA ALA A 27 -5.78 -0.43 -10.74
C ALA A 27 -5.57 -1.78 -10.05
N SER A 28 -5.46 -1.76 -8.72
CA SER A 28 -5.20 -2.97 -7.93
C SER A 28 -6.14 -4.10 -8.34
N THR A 29 -5.60 -5.31 -8.49
CA THR A 29 -6.36 -6.52 -8.85
C THR A 29 -7.44 -6.86 -7.81
N ASP A 30 -7.43 -6.17 -6.67
CA ASP A 30 -8.36 -6.33 -5.58
C ASP A 30 -9.71 -5.60 -5.77
N ASP A 31 -9.81 -4.61 -6.68
CA ASP A 31 -11.10 -3.95 -6.90
C ASP A 31 -12.13 -4.92 -7.52
N PRO A 32 -13.31 -5.13 -6.88
CA PRO A 32 -14.32 -6.06 -7.36
C PRO A 32 -14.81 -5.79 -8.79
N ILE A 33 -14.88 -4.52 -9.23
CA ILE A 33 -15.34 -4.16 -10.58
C ILE A 33 -14.29 -4.59 -11.62
N VAL A 34 -13.01 -4.34 -11.34
CA VAL A 34 -11.90 -4.73 -12.21
C VAL A 34 -11.81 -6.26 -12.32
N ARG A 35 -12.00 -6.97 -11.20
CA ARG A 35 -12.02 -8.43 -11.16
C ARG A 35 -13.22 -9.04 -11.90
N ALA A 36 -14.40 -8.40 -11.83
CA ALA A 36 -15.62 -8.89 -12.46
C ALA A 36 -15.69 -8.64 -13.98
N ARG A 37 -14.84 -7.75 -14.50
CA ARG A 37 -14.79 -7.33 -15.91
C ARG A 37 -14.88 -8.45 -16.96
N PRO A 38 -14.19 -9.60 -16.86
CA PRO A 38 -14.28 -10.64 -17.89
C PRO A 38 -15.72 -11.11 -18.13
N PHE A 39 -16.53 -11.17 -17.07
CA PHE A 39 -17.94 -11.54 -17.17
C PHE A 39 -18.78 -10.46 -17.84
N LEU A 40 -18.49 -9.17 -17.59
CA LEU A 40 -19.16 -8.06 -18.27
C LEU A 40 -18.84 -8.06 -19.78
N VAL A 41 -17.60 -8.32 -20.15
CA VAL A 41 -17.17 -8.45 -21.55
C VAL A 41 -17.91 -9.60 -22.23
N LEU A 42 -17.90 -10.79 -21.61
CA LEU A 42 -18.58 -11.97 -22.16
C LEU A 42 -20.09 -11.74 -22.31
N PHE A 43 -20.75 -11.16 -21.30
CA PHE A 43 -22.15 -10.77 -21.40
C PHE A 43 -22.38 -9.86 -22.60
N ALA A 44 -21.68 -8.73 -22.67
CA ALA A 44 -21.98 -7.69 -23.64
C ALA A 44 -21.65 -8.12 -25.09
N VAL A 45 -20.54 -8.83 -25.30
CA VAL A 45 -20.16 -9.34 -26.63
C VAL A 45 -21.11 -10.45 -27.09
N ILE A 46 -21.39 -11.45 -26.25
CA ILE A 46 -22.29 -12.55 -26.62
C ILE A 46 -23.69 -12.02 -26.89
N HIS A 47 -24.18 -11.08 -26.08
CA HIS A 47 -25.49 -10.45 -26.28
C HIS A 47 -25.55 -9.67 -27.59
N GLY A 48 -24.53 -8.86 -27.89
CA GLY A 48 -24.47 -8.10 -29.14
C GLY A 48 -24.42 -8.99 -30.39
N ILE A 49 -23.65 -10.08 -30.36
CA ILE A 49 -23.59 -11.04 -31.46
C ILE A 49 -24.93 -11.79 -31.61
N ALA A 50 -25.60 -12.13 -30.52
CA ALA A 50 -26.88 -12.83 -30.55
C ALA A 50 -27.95 -12.06 -31.33
N GLU A 51 -28.01 -10.73 -31.18
CA GLU A 51 -28.91 -9.87 -31.96
C GLU A 51 -28.62 -9.93 -33.47
N TRP A 52 -27.34 -10.05 -33.85
CA TRP A 52 -26.97 -10.13 -35.27
C TRP A 52 -27.23 -11.50 -35.87
N VAL A 53 -27.20 -12.57 -35.09
CA VAL A 53 -27.55 -13.93 -35.56
C VAL A 53 -29.01 -14.00 -36.04
N GLU A 54 -29.89 -13.12 -35.54
CA GLU A 54 -31.27 -13.01 -36.01
C GLU A 54 -31.42 -12.24 -37.34
N LEU A 55 -30.38 -11.53 -37.79
CA LEU A 55 -30.45 -10.74 -39.03
C LEU A 55 -30.49 -11.65 -40.28
N PRO A 56 -31.34 -11.35 -41.28
CA PRO A 56 -31.47 -12.15 -42.51
C PRO A 56 -30.19 -12.30 -43.34
N ILE A 57 -29.19 -11.45 -43.10
CA ILE A 57 -27.88 -11.49 -43.77
C ILE A 57 -27.13 -12.79 -43.43
N PHE A 58 -27.37 -13.38 -42.26
CA PHE A 58 -26.80 -14.66 -41.87
C PHE A 58 -27.78 -15.76 -42.26
N SER A 59 -27.60 -16.33 -43.46
CA SER A 59 -28.45 -17.39 -44.01
C SER A 59 -28.31 -18.70 -43.22
N PHE A 60 -29.09 -18.86 -42.15
CA PHE A 60 -29.20 -20.11 -41.40
C PHE A 60 -30.35 -20.99 -41.93
N PRO A 61 -30.28 -22.32 -41.74
CA PRO A 61 -31.45 -23.20 -41.92
C PRO A 61 -32.65 -22.67 -41.14
N LEU A 62 -33.86 -22.89 -41.67
CA LEU A 62 -35.12 -22.42 -41.06
C LEU A 62 -35.18 -22.78 -39.57
N GLY A 63 -35.28 -21.74 -38.72
CA GLY A 63 -35.36 -21.87 -37.26
C GLY A 63 -34.03 -22.06 -36.51
N ALA A 64 -32.93 -22.42 -37.19
CA ALA A 64 -31.63 -22.62 -36.55
C ALA A 64 -31.02 -21.32 -36.02
N GLY A 65 -31.19 -20.20 -36.76
CA GLY A 65 -30.74 -18.87 -36.33
C GLY A 65 -31.44 -18.42 -35.04
N ALA A 66 -32.77 -18.53 -34.98
CA ALA A 66 -33.55 -18.14 -33.81
C ALA A 66 -33.23 -18.99 -32.57
N ALA A 67 -33.06 -20.30 -32.74
CA ALA A 67 -32.65 -21.19 -31.64
C ALA A 67 -31.22 -20.86 -31.15
N GLY A 68 -30.30 -20.55 -32.08
CA GLY A 68 -28.94 -20.12 -31.77
C GLY A 68 -28.91 -18.79 -31.01
N ALA A 69 -29.64 -17.77 -31.49
CA ALA A 69 -29.75 -16.48 -30.82
C ALA A 69 -30.32 -16.60 -29.42
N LEU A 70 -31.38 -17.40 -29.23
CA LEU A 70 -31.99 -17.67 -27.92
C LEU A 70 -30.99 -18.30 -26.94
N LEU A 71 -30.19 -19.26 -27.40
CA LEU A 71 -29.15 -19.89 -26.59
C LEU A 71 -28.08 -18.86 -26.19
N MET A 72 -27.63 -18.03 -27.13
CA MET A 72 -26.64 -16.99 -26.90
C MET A 72 -27.14 -15.91 -25.94
N HIS A 73 -28.38 -15.43 -26.08
CA HIS A 73 -28.99 -14.50 -25.13
C HIS A 73 -29.03 -15.09 -23.71
N SER A 74 -29.47 -16.33 -23.59
CA SER A 74 -29.57 -16.99 -22.29
C SER A 74 -28.19 -17.23 -21.66
N ALA A 75 -27.19 -17.59 -22.45
CA ALA A 75 -25.80 -17.69 -22.01
C ALA A 75 -25.24 -16.32 -21.61
N SER A 76 -25.60 -15.24 -22.31
CA SER A 76 -25.19 -13.88 -21.94
C SER A 76 -25.70 -13.50 -20.54
N PHE A 77 -26.95 -13.84 -20.21
CA PHE A 77 -27.53 -13.54 -18.88
C PHE A 77 -26.81 -14.28 -17.75
N MET A 78 -26.34 -15.51 -17.99
CA MET A 78 -25.48 -16.21 -17.03
C MET A 78 -24.23 -15.39 -16.70
N PHE A 79 -23.55 -14.83 -17.72
CA PHE A 79 -22.38 -13.98 -17.50
C PHE A 79 -22.72 -12.66 -16.80
N LEU A 80 -23.90 -12.09 -17.07
CA LEU A 80 -24.37 -10.92 -16.31
C LEU A 80 -24.56 -11.26 -14.82
N GLY A 81 -25.12 -12.43 -14.50
CA GLY A 81 -25.28 -12.87 -13.11
C GLY A 81 -23.93 -13.10 -12.43
N LEU A 82 -22.98 -13.70 -13.14
CA LEU A 82 -21.60 -13.89 -12.66
C LEU A 82 -20.89 -12.54 -12.43
N PHE A 83 -21.09 -11.56 -13.29
CA PHE A 83 -20.62 -10.19 -13.09
C PHE A 83 -21.17 -9.60 -11.79
N GLY A 84 -22.49 -9.63 -11.59
CA GLY A 84 -23.12 -9.11 -10.38
C GLY A 84 -22.61 -9.78 -9.11
N LEU A 85 -22.47 -11.11 -9.10
CA LEU A 85 -21.92 -11.85 -7.96
C LEU A 85 -20.44 -11.54 -7.71
N ALA A 86 -19.63 -11.41 -8.76
CA ALA A 86 -18.20 -11.06 -8.65
C ALA A 86 -17.96 -9.68 -8.02
N VAL A 87 -18.86 -8.73 -8.30
CA VAL A 87 -18.86 -7.40 -7.67
C VAL A 87 -19.36 -7.45 -6.23
N LEU A 88 -20.41 -8.23 -5.96
CA LEU A 88 -21.08 -8.28 -4.66
C LEU A 88 -20.28 -9.01 -3.58
N VAL A 89 -19.55 -10.06 -3.96
CA VAL A 89 -18.98 -11.03 -3.04
C VAL A 89 -17.45 -10.97 -3.04
N PRO A 90 -16.82 -10.37 -2.00
CA PRO A 90 -15.38 -10.40 -1.85
C PRO A 90 -14.92 -11.72 -1.20
N GLY A 91 -14.06 -12.48 -1.88
CA GLY A 91 -13.26 -13.55 -1.27
C GLY A 91 -13.65 -15.01 -1.56
N ARG A 92 -12.81 -15.94 -1.07
CA ARG A 92 -12.81 -17.39 -1.39
C ARG A 92 -13.98 -18.18 -0.75
N ARG A 93 -14.58 -17.69 0.34
CA ARG A 93 -15.54 -18.44 1.18
C ARG A 93 -16.92 -18.63 0.54
N MET A 94 -17.25 -17.85 -0.49
CA MET A 94 -18.57 -17.81 -1.12
C MET A 94 -18.55 -18.33 -2.57
N ARG A 95 -17.53 -19.13 -2.93
CA ARG A 95 -17.43 -19.84 -4.22
C ARG A 95 -18.71 -20.59 -4.67
N PRO A 96 -19.49 -21.26 -3.80
CA PRO A 96 -20.70 -21.95 -4.28
C PRO A 96 -21.76 -21.00 -4.87
N LEU A 97 -21.81 -19.71 -4.48
CA LEU A 97 -22.76 -18.77 -5.08
C LEU A 97 -22.51 -18.56 -6.58
N PHE A 98 -21.26 -18.69 -7.04
CA PHE A 98 -20.92 -18.58 -8.46
C PHE A 98 -21.46 -19.75 -9.30
N LEU A 99 -21.95 -20.83 -8.67
CA LEU A 99 -22.66 -21.90 -9.37
C LEU A 99 -24.11 -21.54 -9.69
N ILE A 100 -24.69 -20.52 -9.04
CA ILE A 100 -26.11 -20.17 -9.22
C ILE A 100 -26.42 -19.80 -10.68
N PRO A 101 -25.70 -18.85 -11.34
CA PRO A 101 -26.04 -18.51 -12.74
C PRO A 101 -25.84 -19.69 -13.72
N PRO A 102 -24.74 -20.47 -13.67
CA PRO A 102 -24.59 -21.66 -14.51
C PRO A 102 -25.67 -22.72 -14.28
N VAL A 103 -26.02 -23.00 -13.03
CA VAL A 103 -27.08 -23.97 -12.70
C VAL A 103 -28.44 -23.48 -13.20
N ALA A 104 -28.75 -22.20 -13.03
CA ALA A 104 -29.98 -21.61 -13.56
C ALA A 104 -30.04 -21.68 -15.10
N PHE A 105 -28.93 -21.42 -15.78
CA PHE A 105 -28.83 -21.56 -17.24
C PHE A 105 -29.01 -23.01 -17.69
N ILE A 106 -28.37 -23.98 -17.02
CA ILE A 106 -28.53 -25.40 -17.34
C ILE A 106 -29.97 -25.85 -17.08
N ALA A 107 -30.58 -25.43 -15.97
CA ALA A 107 -31.97 -25.73 -15.66
C ALA A 107 -32.92 -25.17 -16.73
N TRP A 108 -32.72 -23.90 -17.13
CA TRP A 108 -33.47 -23.29 -18.23
C TRP A 108 -33.25 -24.04 -19.54
N LEU A 109 -32.01 -24.45 -19.86
CA LEU A 109 -31.68 -25.20 -21.07
C LEU A 109 -32.39 -26.55 -21.07
N THR A 110 -32.30 -27.33 -19.99
CA THR A 110 -32.99 -28.61 -19.89
C THR A 110 -34.49 -28.44 -20.03
N PHE A 111 -35.08 -27.45 -19.34
CA PHE A 111 -36.52 -27.21 -19.34
C PHE A 111 -37.04 -26.72 -20.70
N SER A 112 -36.25 -25.93 -21.44
CA SER A 112 -36.62 -25.40 -22.76
C SER A 112 -36.63 -26.46 -23.86
N TYR A 113 -35.96 -27.59 -23.66
CA TYR A 113 -35.86 -28.69 -24.62
C TYR A 113 -36.76 -29.89 -24.27
N VAL A 114 -37.55 -29.84 -23.19
CA VAL A 114 -38.52 -30.90 -22.88
C VAL A 114 -39.76 -30.73 -23.77
N PRO A 115 -40.01 -31.61 -24.76
CA PRO A 115 -41.14 -31.49 -25.66
C PRO A 115 -42.45 -31.69 -24.88
N GLY A 116 -43.46 -30.85 -25.11
CA GLY A 116 -44.83 -31.03 -24.60
C GLY A 116 -45.19 -30.28 -23.31
N LEU A 117 -44.24 -29.67 -22.60
CA LEU A 117 -44.54 -28.87 -21.39
C LEU A 117 -45.09 -27.45 -21.72
N PHE A 118 -44.72 -26.86 -22.87
CA PHE A 118 -45.06 -25.46 -23.20
C PHE A 118 -45.23 -25.17 -24.71
N GLY A 119 -46.13 -25.86 -25.43
CA GLY A 119 -46.62 -25.43 -26.76
C GLY A 119 -45.56 -24.81 -27.71
N ASP A 120 -45.73 -23.55 -28.11
CA ASP A 120 -44.75 -22.74 -28.89
C ASP A 120 -43.37 -22.63 -28.18
N GLY A 121 -42.52 -23.65 -28.38
CA GLY A 121 -41.33 -23.90 -27.57
C GLY A 121 -40.31 -22.74 -27.51
N LEU A 122 -40.01 -22.10 -28.64
CA LEU A 122 -39.01 -21.01 -28.69
C LEU A 122 -39.50 -19.73 -27.99
N ARG A 123 -40.78 -19.38 -28.17
CA ARG A 123 -41.38 -18.18 -27.55
C ARG A 123 -41.43 -18.35 -26.03
N ASN A 124 -41.89 -19.49 -25.55
CA ASN A 124 -41.98 -19.77 -24.11
C ASN A 124 -40.60 -19.87 -23.46
N ALA A 125 -39.62 -20.51 -24.13
CA ALA A 125 -38.24 -20.53 -23.68
C ALA A 125 -37.65 -19.12 -23.56
N SER A 126 -37.93 -18.22 -24.51
CA SER A 126 -37.53 -16.81 -24.44
C SER A 126 -38.14 -16.07 -23.26
N ILE A 127 -39.45 -16.24 -23.02
CA ILE A 127 -40.15 -15.63 -21.88
C ILE A 127 -39.53 -16.08 -20.55
N ILE A 128 -39.35 -17.40 -20.37
CA ILE A 128 -38.77 -17.96 -19.15
C ILE A 128 -37.33 -17.49 -18.97
N GLY A 129 -36.53 -17.45 -20.05
CA GLY A 129 -35.16 -16.95 -20.00
C GLY A 129 -35.07 -15.50 -19.54
N ARG A 130 -35.98 -14.63 -20.00
CA ARG A 130 -36.04 -13.23 -19.56
C ARG A 130 -36.42 -13.09 -18.08
N LEU A 131 -37.42 -13.83 -17.61
CA LEU A 131 -37.89 -13.75 -16.23
C LEU A 131 -36.93 -14.39 -15.22
N PHE A 132 -36.35 -15.55 -15.55
CA PHE A 132 -35.56 -16.35 -14.61
C PHE A 132 -34.04 -16.21 -14.78
N LEU A 133 -33.55 -15.70 -15.92
CA LEU A 133 -32.13 -15.44 -16.13
C LEU A 133 -31.84 -13.94 -16.20
N SER A 134 -32.48 -13.21 -17.13
CA SER A 134 -32.17 -11.79 -17.38
C SER A 134 -32.50 -10.91 -16.17
N PHE A 135 -33.75 -10.94 -15.70
CA PHE A 135 -34.22 -10.12 -14.59
C PHE A 135 -33.37 -10.27 -13.31
N PRO A 136 -33.19 -11.50 -12.75
CA PRO A 136 -32.41 -11.64 -11.52
C PRO A 136 -30.93 -11.28 -11.72
N SER A 137 -30.34 -11.59 -12.86
CA SER A 137 -28.93 -11.28 -13.15
C SER A 137 -28.68 -9.77 -13.21
N ALA A 138 -29.56 -9.03 -13.88
CA ALA A 138 -29.50 -7.58 -13.96
C ALA A 138 -29.77 -6.92 -12.60
N LEU A 139 -30.74 -7.44 -11.83
CA LEU A 139 -31.04 -6.96 -10.49
C LEU A 139 -29.87 -7.17 -9.51
N VAL A 140 -29.26 -8.36 -9.51
CA VAL A 140 -28.08 -8.64 -8.69
C VAL A 140 -26.92 -7.72 -9.08
N SER A 141 -26.70 -7.50 -10.37
CA SER A 141 -25.68 -6.57 -10.87
C SER A 141 -25.91 -5.13 -10.39
N SER A 142 -27.16 -4.67 -10.45
CA SER A 142 -27.55 -3.35 -9.94
C SER A 142 -27.29 -3.22 -8.43
N VAL A 143 -27.77 -4.18 -7.63
CA VAL A 143 -27.59 -4.19 -6.17
C VAL A 143 -26.12 -4.27 -5.79
N ALA A 144 -25.33 -5.07 -6.51
CA ALA A 144 -23.89 -5.20 -6.29
C ALA A 144 -23.16 -3.88 -6.48
N LEU A 145 -23.41 -3.20 -7.60
CA LEU A 145 -22.82 -1.89 -7.89
C LEU A 145 -23.26 -0.82 -6.88
N PHE A 146 -24.55 -0.80 -6.51
CA PHE A 146 -25.05 0.13 -5.51
C PHE A 146 -24.46 -0.11 -4.12
N ARG A 147 -24.20 -1.36 -3.73
CA ARG A 147 -23.47 -1.66 -2.49
C ARG A 147 -22.01 -1.23 -2.58
N LYS A 148 -21.33 -1.49 -3.71
CA LYS A 148 -19.95 -1.05 -3.96
C LYS A 148 -19.82 0.47 -3.89
N SER A 149 -20.78 1.25 -4.41
CA SER A 149 -20.73 2.72 -4.34
C SER A 149 -20.76 3.27 -2.91
N ARG A 150 -21.33 2.51 -1.95
CA ARG A 150 -21.32 2.85 -0.52
C ARG A 150 -20.01 2.53 0.18
N LEU A 151 -19.19 1.65 -0.42
CA LEU A 151 -17.87 1.28 0.10
C LEU A 151 -16.74 2.15 -0.46
N VAL A 152 -17.05 3.07 -1.39
CA VAL A 152 -16.08 4.04 -1.91
C VAL A 152 -15.64 4.96 -0.76
N PRO A 153 -14.33 5.05 -0.44
CA PRO A 153 -13.84 5.89 0.63
C PRO A 153 -14.27 7.36 0.44
N PRO A 154 -14.51 8.12 1.52
CA PRO A 154 -14.89 9.54 1.41
C PRO A 154 -13.78 10.41 0.79
N ILE A 155 -12.53 9.93 0.81
CA ILE A 155 -11.37 10.59 0.19
C ILE A 155 -11.37 10.47 -1.33
N ALA A 156 -12.05 9.47 -1.89
CA ALA A 156 -12.08 9.23 -3.33
C ALA A 156 -12.96 10.28 -4.03
N PRO A 157 -12.66 10.64 -5.30
CA PRO A 157 -13.43 11.63 -6.03
C PRO A 157 -14.94 11.30 -6.06
N PRO A 158 -15.83 12.26 -5.76
CA PRO A 158 -17.27 12.01 -5.71
C PRO A 158 -17.85 11.55 -7.06
N ALA A 159 -17.14 11.83 -8.15
CA ALA A 159 -17.46 11.37 -9.49
C ALA A 159 -17.44 9.84 -9.63
N ILE A 160 -16.55 9.13 -8.91
CA ILE A 160 -16.50 7.65 -8.92
C ILE A 160 -17.79 7.08 -8.34
N LYS A 161 -18.19 7.57 -7.16
CA LYS A 161 -19.44 7.15 -6.50
C LYS A 161 -20.67 7.43 -7.37
N ARG A 162 -20.74 8.62 -7.99
CA ARG A 162 -21.82 8.98 -8.92
C ARG A 162 -21.84 8.08 -10.16
N GLY A 163 -20.68 7.79 -10.74
CA GLY A 163 -20.56 6.90 -11.89
C GLY A 163 -21.02 5.47 -11.59
N ILE A 164 -20.60 4.90 -10.45
CA ILE A 164 -21.03 3.57 -10.01
C ILE A 164 -22.54 3.55 -9.73
N ASN A 165 -23.10 4.59 -9.08
CA ASN A 165 -24.54 4.70 -8.88
C ASN A 165 -25.32 4.81 -10.20
N GLY A 166 -24.79 5.56 -11.18
CA GLY A 166 -25.35 5.62 -12.52
C GLY A 166 -25.36 4.25 -13.19
N LEU A 167 -24.26 3.49 -13.09
CA LEU A 167 -24.16 2.13 -13.63
C LEU A 167 -25.14 1.18 -12.92
N ALA A 168 -25.30 1.30 -11.60
CA ALA A 168 -26.31 0.54 -10.87
C ALA A 168 -27.74 0.85 -11.37
N LEU A 169 -28.03 2.12 -11.66
CA LEU A 169 -29.31 2.55 -12.20
C LEU A 169 -29.55 2.02 -13.62
N THR A 170 -28.54 2.05 -14.50
CA THR A 170 -28.69 1.50 -15.86
C THR A 170 -28.97 0.00 -15.84
N PHE A 171 -28.32 -0.77 -14.94
CA PHE A 171 -28.64 -2.19 -14.77
C PHE A 171 -30.02 -2.43 -14.16
N ALA A 172 -30.51 -1.56 -13.27
CA ALA A 172 -31.89 -1.64 -12.77
C ALA A 172 -32.91 -1.40 -13.88
N LEU A 173 -32.71 -0.37 -14.70
CA LEU A 173 -33.54 -0.09 -15.86
C LEU A 173 -33.49 -1.24 -16.89
N TYR A 174 -32.30 -1.79 -17.12
CA TYR A 174 -32.13 -2.95 -17.98
C TYR A 174 -32.88 -4.18 -17.44
N ALA A 175 -32.91 -4.42 -16.12
CA ALA A 175 -33.69 -5.50 -15.53
C ALA A 175 -35.19 -5.36 -15.86
N VAL A 176 -35.72 -4.14 -15.88
CA VAL A 176 -37.10 -3.86 -16.26
C VAL A 176 -37.30 -4.10 -17.76
N PHE A 177 -36.52 -3.44 -18.61
CA PHE A 177 -36.72 -3.49 -20.07
C PHE A 177 -36.39 -4.83 -20.71
N SER A 178 -35.40 -5.55 -20.19
CA SER A 178 -34.96 -6.86 -20.71
C SER A 178 -35.62 -8.03 -20.00
N GLY A 179 -35.88 -7.89 -18.70
CA GLY A 179 -36.39 -8.98 -17.86
C GLY A 179 -37.91 -8.98 -17.70
N LEU A 180 -38.49 -7.90 -17.17
CA LEU A 180 -39.92 -7.83 -16.85
C LEU A 180 -40.82 -7.57 -18.05
N ILE A 181 -40.39 -6.69 -18.96
CA ILE A 181 -41.17 -6.35 -20.15
C ILE A 181 -40.81 -7.33 -21.26
N VAL A 182 -41.54 -8.45 -21.28
CA VAL A 182 -41.27 -9.57 -22.18
C VAL A 182 -41.89 -9.38 -23.56
N ASP A 183 -43.12 -8.85 -23.63
CA ASP A 183 -43.86 -8.66 -24.89
C ASP A 183 -43.57 -7.27 -25.49
N SER A 184 -42.76 -7.25 -26.56
CA SER A 184 -42.37 -6.02 -27.26
C SER A 184 -43.53 -5.39 -28.05
N ALA A 185 -44.46 -6.21 -28.57
CA ALA A 185 -45.61 -5.72 -29.32
C ALA A 185 -46.60 -5.03 -28.38
N LEU A 186 -46.87 -5.62 -27.22
CA LEU A 186 -47.70 -5.02 -26.17
C LEU A 186 -47.09 -3.69 -25.69
N PHE A 187 -45.79 -3.67 -25.40
CA PHE A 187 -45.10 -2.46 -24.96
C PHE A 187 -45.20 -1.34 -26.00
N PHE A 188 -44.97 -1.66 -27.28
CA PHE A 188 -45.10 -0.69 -28.36
C PHE A 188 -46.55 -0.19 -28.52
N ALA A 189 -47.54 -1.08 -28.40
CA ALA A 189 -48.95 -0.71 -28.49
C ALA A 189 -49.37 0.30 -27.41
N TYR A 190 -48.84 0.17 -26.19
CA TYR A 190 -49.17 1.09 -25.08
C TYR A 190 -48.33 2.38 -25.08
N THR A 191 -47.06 2.31 -25.46
CA THR A 191 -46.12 3.44 -25.30
C THR A 191 -45.81 4.19 -26.59
N GLY A 192 -46.08 3.58 -27.76
CA GLY A 192 -45.59 4.04 -29.05
C GLY A 192 -44.06 3.94 -29.21
N PHE A 193 -43.34 3.36 -28.24
CA PHE A 193 -41.88 3.31 -28.20
C PHE A 193 -41.37 1.89 -28.36
N ARG A 194 -40.27 1.72 -29.10
CA ARG A 194 -39.62 0.42 -29.31
C ARG A 194 -38.68 0.11 -28.15
N ILE A 195 -38.89 -1.03 -27.50
CA ILE A 195 -38.13 -1.41 -26.29
C ILE A 195 -36.65 -1.65 -26.56
N GLU A 196 -36.31 -2.04 -27.79
CA GLU A 196 -34.94 -2.22 -28.27
C GLU A 196 -34.14 -0.92 -28.13
N ILE A 197 -34.78 0.24 -28.34
CA ILE A 197 -34.14 1.55 -28.18
C ILE A 197 -33.83 1.81 -26.70
N ALA A 198 -34.73 1.47 -25.78
CA ALA A 198 -34.49 1.62 -24.34
C ALA A 198 -33.35 0.71 -23.86
N ARG A 199 -33.30 -0.54 -24.33
CA ARG A 199 -32.21 -1.47 -24.01
C ARG A 199 -30.87 -1.02 -24.61
N SER A 200 -30.88 -0.52 -25.84
CA SER A 200 -29.70 0.09 -26.49
C SER A 200 -29.17 1.28 -25.68
N ALA A 201 -30.07 2.16 -25.24
CA ALA A 201 -29.71 3.29 -24.40
C ALA A 201 -29.06 2.83 -23.08
N CYS A 202 -29.60 1.79 -22.43
CA CYS A 202 -28.99 1.21 -21.23
C CYS A 202 -27.55 0.74 -21.50
N ALA A 203 -27.29 0.06 -22.62
CA ALA A 203 -25.95 -0.40 -22.98
C ALA A 203 -24.99 0.76 -23.27
N VAL A 204 -25.41 1.74 -24.08
CA VAL A 204 -24.58 2.92 -24.40
C VAL A 204 -24.23 3.71 -23.15
N VAL A 205 -25.21 4.01 -22.30
CA VAL A 205 -24.97 4.74 -21.04
C VAL A 205 -24.09 3.91 -20.11
N SER A 206 -24.30 2.59 -20.03
CA SER A 206 -23.42 1.71 -19.24
C SER A 206 -22.00 1.72 -19.77
N ALA A 207 -21.78 1.75 -21.09
CA ALA A 207 -20.45 1.79 -21.69
C ALA A 207 -19.72 3.09 -21.33
N ILE A 208 -20.40 4.24 -21.46
CA ILE A 208 -19.87 5.56 -21.11
C ILE A 208 -19.52 5.60 -19.61
N LEU A 209 -20.46 5.21 -18.75
CA LEU A 209 -20.26 5.23 -17.30
C LEU A 209 -19.16 4.26 -16.85
N TYR A 210 -19.10 3.05 -17.43
CA TYR A 210 -18.07 2.07 -17.12
C TYR A 210 -16.68 2.58 -17.55
N GLY A 211 -16.56 3.14 -18.76
CA GLY A 211 -15.33 3.76 -19.23
C GLY A 211 -14.89 4.92 -18.34
N PHE A 212 -15.83 5.80 -17.97
CA PHE A 212 -15.57 6.93 -17.07
C PHE A 212 -15.10 6.48 -15.68
N VAL A 213 -15.80 5.53 -15.05
CA VAL A 213 -15.42 4.99 -13.73
C VAL A 213 -14.04 4.37 -13.78
N ASN A 214 -13.72 3.57 -14.81
CA ASN A 214 -12.38 2.99 -14.94
C ASN A 214 -11.30 4.03 -15.16
N HIS A 215 -11.55 5.04 -15.99
CA HIS A 215 -10.60 6.12 -16.21
C HIS A 215 -10.27 6.86 -14.91
N LEU A 216 -11.28 7.13 -14.08
CA LEU A 216 -11.06 7.76 -12.77
C LEU A 216 -10.29 6.85 -11.80
N LEU A 217 -10.60 5.56 -11.76
CA LEU A 217 -9.86 4.60 -10.93
C LEU A 217 -8.40 4.48 -11.37
N GLU A 218 -8.14 4.53 -12.68
CA GLU A 218 -6.77 4.52 -13.21
C GLU A 218 -6.02 5.83 -12.89
N TRP A 219 -6.68 6.97 -13.01
CA TRP A 219 -6.10 8.26 -12.62
C TRP A 219 -5.71 8.29 -11.13
N GLU A 220 -6.56 7.75 -10.25
CA GLU A 220 -6.27 7.64 -8.82
C GLU A 220 -5.05 6.75 -8.55
N ALA A 221 -5.00 5.57 -9.19
CA ALA A 221 -3.86 4.66 -9.06
C ALA A 221 -2.55 5.30 -9.56
N GLN A 222 -2.59 6.02 -10.68
CA GLN A 222 -1.43 6.72 -11.22
C GLN A 222 -0.97 7.86 -10.32
N ASN A 223 -1.88 8.62 -9.72
CA ASN A 223 -1.51 9.70 -8.81
C ASN A 223 -0.88 9.17 -7.52
N GLN A 224 -1.44 8.10 -6.94
CA GLN A 224 -0.83 7.46 -5.76
C GLN A 224 0.59 6.97 -6.06
N GLN A 225 0.81 6.37 -7.24
CA GLN A 225 2.15 5.96 -7.66
C GLN A 225 3.08 7.16 -7.83
N ARG A 226 2.64 8.24 -8.49
CA ARG A 226 3.43 9.47 -8.67
C ARG A 226 3.81 10.12 -7.34
N GLU A 227 2.89 10.16 -6.39
CA GLU A 227 3.17 10.67 -5.05
C GLU A 227 4.20 9.80 -4.32
N ALA A 228 4.08 8.47 -4.42
CA ALA A 228 5.06 7.54 -3.84
C ALA A 228 6.45 7.72 -4.48
N ASP A 229 6.51 7.79 -5.82
CA ASP A 229 7.76 7.99 -6.56
C ASP A 229 8.39 9.36 -6.25
N SER A 230 7.59 10.42 -6.16
CA SER A 230 8.07 11.75 -5.78
C SER A 230 8.63 11.78 -4.36
N ARG A 231 7.96 11.13 -3.39
CA ARG A 231 8.47 11.01 -2.01
C ARG A 231 9.77 10.21 -1.97
N ALA A 232 9.85 9.12 -2.72
CA ALA A 232 11.07 8.30 -2.81
C ALA A 232 12.22 9.09 -3.45
N SER A 233 11.97 9.80 -4.56
CA SER A 233 12.97 10.65 -5.23
C SER A 233 13.47 11.77 -4.32
N SER A 234 12.56 12.48 -3.62
CA SER A 234 12.96 13.52 -2.68
C SER A 234 13.75 12.98 -1.49
N ALA A 235 13.45 11.76 -1.03
CA ALA A 235 14.22 11.11 0.03
C ALA A 235 15.64 10.74 -0.45
N GLU A 236 15.76 10.23 -1.67
CA GLU A 236 17.05 9.88 -2.27
C GLU A 236 17.93 11.12 -2.52
N GLU A 237 17.36 12.21 -3.05
CA GLU A 237 18.07 13.49 -3.21
C GLU A 237 18.57 14.03 -1.88
N ARG A 238 17.74 14.00 -0.84
CA ARG A 238 18.14 14.43 0.51
C ARG A 238 19.26 13.55 1.07
N ARG A 239 19.21 12.24 0.83
CA ARG A 239 20.25 11.30 1.24
C ARG A 239 21.57 11.56 0.52
N SER A 240 21.54 11.71 -0.81
CA SER A 240 22.73 12.03 -1.61
C SER A 240 23.36 13.36 -1.18
N LEU A 241 22.54 14.40 -0.95
CA LEU A 241 23.02 15.68 -0.43
C LEU A 241 23.63 15.54 0.97
N ALA A 242 23.04 14.70 1.83
CA ALA A 242 23.59 14.46 3.16
C ALA A 242 24.95 13.76 3.11
N ASP A 243 25.12 12.78 2.22
CA ASP A 243 26.39 12.07 2.03
C ASP A 243 27.47 13.02 1.46
N GLU A 244 27.15 13.83 0.44
CA GLU A 244 28.08 14.79 -0.16
C GLU A 244 28.52 15.90 0.83
N LEU A 245 27.57 16.44 1.60
CA LEU A 245 27.85 17.41 2.66
C LEU A 245 28.66 16.80 3.80
N HIS A 246 28.37 15.55 4.17
CA HIS A 246 29.12 14.83 5.19
C HIS A 246 30.58 14.64 4.76
N ASP A 247 30.82 14.22 3.53
CA ASP A 247 32.17 13.90 3.08
C ASP A 247 33.00 15.14 2.78
N THR A 248 32.40 16.23 2.31
CA THR A 248 33.19 17.42 1.96
C THR A 248 33.29 18.40 3.12
N VAL A 249 32.15 18.83 3.68
CA VAL A 249 32.11 19.94 4.65
C VAL A 249 32.63 19.53 6.01
N ILE A 250 32.25 18.34 6.50
CA ILE A 250 32.71 17.88 7.82
C ILE A 250 34.20 17.55 7.78
N GLN A 251 34.72 16.98 6.69
CA GLN A 251 36.15 16.69 6.55
C GLN A 251 37.00 17.98 6.51
N GLU A 252 36.58 18.99 5.76
CA GLU A 252 37.24 20.29 5.74
C GLU A 252 37.21 20.98 7.11
N MET A 253 36.06 20.94 7.80
CA MET A 253 35.96 21.47 9.15
C MET A 253 36.87 20.73 10.14
N PHE A 254 37.05 19.42 9.98
CA PHE A 254 38.02 18.67 10.79
C PHE A 254 39.46 19.11 10.52
N ALA A 255 39.83 19.37 9.25
CA ALA A 255 41.15 19.88 8.89
C ALA A 255 41.42 21.24 9.53
N VAL A 256 40.45 22.17 9.45
CA VAL A 256 40.52 23.49 10.12
C VAL A 256 40.66 23.33 11.64
N GLY A 257 39.94 22.37 12.23
CA GLY A 257 40.07 22.07 13.66
C GLY A 257 41.47 21.61 14.06
N LEU A 258 42.14 20.87 13.18
CA LEU A 258 43.52 20.41 13.39
C LEU A 258 44.54 21.56 13.26
N GLU A 259 44.31 22.49 12.33
CA GLU A 259 45.12 23.70 12.19
C GLU A 259 45.00 24.61 13.41
N ILE A 260 43.77 24.85 13.91
CA ILE A 260 43.51 25.62 15.12
C ILE A 260 44.21 24.98 16.34
N GLU A 261 44.14 23.65 16.45
CA GLU A 261 44.82 22.93 17.53
C GLU A 261 46.35 23.09 17.44
N THR A 262 46.90 22.97 16.24
CA THR A 262 48.34 23.10 16.01
C THR A 262 48.83 24.52 16.33
N ALA A 263 48.08 25.54 15.92
CA ALA A 263 48.35 26.94 16.26
C ALA A 263 48.28 27.19 17.77
N GLY A 264 47.27 26.65 18.45
CA GLY A 264 47.13 26.74 19.91
C GLY A 264 48.28 26.10 20.68
N ARG A 265 48.80 24.96 20.22
CA ARG A 265 49.96 24.28 20.83
C ARG A 265 51.27 25.04 20.62
N ARG A 266 51.42 25.77 19.52
CA ARG A 266 52.63 26.56 19.19
C ARG A 266 52.66 27.94 19.84
N SER A 267 51.51 28.45 20.29
CA SER A 267 51.44 29.75 20.96
C SER A 267 52.11 29.72 22.33
N LYS A 268 53.01 30.69 22.56
CA LYS A 268 53.63 30.94 23.87
C LYS A 268 52.83 31.92 24.74
N ASP A 269 51.88 32.63 24.13
CA ASP A 269 50.99 33.55 24.83
C ASP A 269 49.77 32.80 25.41
N PRO A 270 49.54 32.86 26.74
CA PRO A 270 48.39 32.25 27.40
C PRO A 270 47.03 32.74 26.88
N GLU A 271 46.88 34.01 26.54
CA GLU A 271 45.62 34.56 26.03
C GLU A 271 45.30 34.01 24.64
N ALA A 272 46.28 34.07 23.71
CA ALA A 272 46.13 33.46 22.40
C ALA A 272 45.83 31.96 22.45
N ARG A 273 46.46 31.21 23.38
CA ARG A 273 46.19 29.78 23.57
C ARG A 273 44.75 29.52 24.03
N SER A 274 44.22 30.33 24.94
CA SER A 274 42.82 30.27 25.37
C SER A 274 41.86 30.56 24.20
N ALA A 275 42.16 31.57 23.39
CA ALA A 275 41.36 31.91 22.21
C ALA A 275 41.29 30.75 21.18
N PHE A 276 42.41 30.07 20.91
CA PHE A 276 42.42 28.89 20.01
C PHE A 276 41.60 27.71 20.57
N LEU A 277 41.65 27.46 21.89
CA LEU A 277 40.82 26.43 22.52
C LEU A 277 39.32 26.75 22.41
N HIS A 278 38.95 28.01 22.62
CA HIS A 278 37.57 28.47 22.43
C HIS A 278 37.11 28.36 20.97
N ALA A 279 37.96 28.70 20.00
CA ALA A 279 37.67 28.57 18.58
C ALA A 279 37.43 27.09 18.19
N LYS A 280 38.29 26.18 18.67
CA LYS A 280 38.12 24.73 18.47
C LYS A 280 36.81 24.21 19.08
N ALA A 281 36.50 24.61 20.31
CA ALA A 281 35.26 24.21 20.97
C ALA A 281 34.01 24.68 20.19
N ARG A 282 34.04 25.90 19.65
CA ARG A 282 32.97 26.45 18.82
C ARG A 282 32.84 25.69 17.49
N LEU A 283 33.95 25.38 16.82
CA LEU A 283 33.96 24.60 15.59
C LEU A 283 33.37 23.19 15.79
N ASN A 284 33.75 22.51 16.87
CA ASN A 284 33.17 21.22 17.22
C ASN A 284 31.67 21.28 17.49
N LYS A 285 31.19 22.35 18.12
CA LYS A 285 29.76 22.58 18.32
C LYS A 285 29.04 22.70 16.97
N ILE A 286 29.59 23.48 16.03
CA ILE A 286 29.03 23.65 14.68
C ILE A 286 29.03 22.32 13.91
N ILE A 287 30.12 21.54 13.97
CA ILE A 287 30.17 20.19 13.37
C ILE A 287 29.07 19.30 13.98
N GLY A 288 28.84 19.38 15.29
CA GLY A 288 27.74 18.67 15.96
C GLY A 288 26.35 19.09 15.47
N GLU A 289 26.12 20.39 15.35
CA GLU A 289 24.86 20.96 14.83
C GLU A 289 24.60 20.54 13.38
N ILE A 290 25.61 20.62 12.50
CA ILE A 290 25.53 20.14 11.11
C ILE A 290 25.26 18.64 11.08
N ARG A 291 25.98 17.85 11.87
CA ARG A 291 25.80 16.39 11.92
C ARG A 291 24.38 16.01 12.35
N ASN A 292 23.76 16.73 13.28
CA ASN A 292 22.38 16.47 13.66
C ASN A 292 21.40 16.85 12.55
N PHE A 293 21.60 18.00 11.92
CA PHE A 293 20.76 18.46 10.81
C PHE A 293 20.76 17.46 9.64
N LEU A 294 21.94 16.92 9.31
CA LEU A 294 22.09 15.86 8.30
C LEU A 294 21.53 14.51 8.78
N SER A 295 21.71 14.17 10.07
CA SER A 295 21.21 12.93 10.68
C SER A 295 19.68 12.86 10.69
N ASP A 296 19.01 13.99 10.96
CA ASP A 296 17.54 14.09 10.94
C ASP A 296 16.96 13.90 9.53
N SER A 297 17.78 13.99 8.49
CA SER A 297 17.34 14.01 7.10
C SER A 297 17.51 12.68 6.35
N ALA A 298 18.27 11.70 6.87
CA ALA A 298 18.83 10.62 6.04
C ALA A 298 18.48 9.16 6.38
N ALA A 299 17.88 8.84 7.54
CA ALA A 299 17.44 7.45 7.79
C ALA A 299 16.37 7.36 8.89
N GLU A 300 15.13 7.05 8.49
CA GLU A 300 14.08 6.65 9.41
C GLU A 300 14.16 5.13 9.62
N ILE A 301 14.31 4.68 10.87
CA ILE A 301 14.15 3.25 11.22
C ILE A 301 12.65 3.05 11.48
N PRO A 302 11.90 2.36 10.60
CA PRO A 302 10.45 2.40 10.60
C PRO A 302 9.82 1.77 11.85
N ASP A 303 10.46 0.74 12.43
CA ASP A 303 9.94 0.03 13.58
C ASP A 303 11.02 -0.63 14.46
N LEU A 304 10.58 -1.22 15.58
CA LEU A 304 11.42 -1.90 16.56
C LEU A 304 12.07 -3.19 16.02
N ASP A 305 11.43 -3.86 15.06
CA ASP A 305 11.95 -5.10 14.46
C ASP A 305 13.17 -4.78 13.59
N GLU A 306 13.12 -3.73 12.78
CA GLU A 306 14.25 -3.25 12.00
C GLU A 306 15.36 -2.70 12.91
N PHE A 307 15.01 -1.96 13.96
CA PHE A 307 15.97 -1.53 14.98
C PHE A 307 16.76 -2.70 15.57
N GLY A 308 16.06 -3.76 16.00
CA GLY A 308 16.70 -4.94 16.59
C GLY A 308 17.67 -5.62 15.63
N LYS A 309 17.28 -5.80 14.37
CA LYS A 309 18.17 -6.36 13.32
C LYS A 309 19.41 -5.51 13.09
N LEU A 310 19.30 -4.18 13.18
CA LEU A 310 20.41 -3.27 12.97
C LEU A 310 21.37 -3.22 14.18
N VAL A 311 20.87 -3.47 15.40
CA VAL A 311 21.69 -3.57 16.62
C VAL A 311 22.56 -4.84 16.64
N GLU A 312 22.11 -5.94 16.01
CA GLU A 312 22.91 -7.17 15.95
C GLU A 312 24.24 -6.96 15.19
N LYS A 313 24.29 -6.11 14.17
CA LYS A 313 25.51 -5.86 13.38
C LYS A 313 26.72 -5.42 14.21
N PRO A 314 26.67 -4.33 15.02
CA PRO A 314 27.80 -3.95 15.87
C PRO A 314 28.10 -5.00 16.96
N LEU A 315 27.12 -5.80 17.38
CA LEU A 315 27.37 -6.89 18.33
C LEU A 315 28.09 -8.06 17.68
N ASP A 316 27.81 -8.38 16.41
CA ASP A 316 28.55 -9.37 15.64
C ASP A 316 30.04 -9.00 15.50
N GLU A 317 30.34 -7.71 15.33
CA GLU A 317 31.72 -7.22 15.36
C GLU A 317 32.40 -7.49 16.71
N ALA A 318 31.66 -7.35 17.83
CA ALA A 318 32.16 -7.70 19.15
C ALA A 318 32.32 -9.22 19.34
N ARG A 319 31.38 -10.04 18.82
CA ARG A 319 31.44 -11.52 18.86
C ARG A 319 32.61 -12.09 18.04
N ALA A 320 33.08 -11.34 17.04
CA ALA A 320 34.25 -11.75 16.24
C ALA A 320 35.56 -11.71 17.04
N LEU A 321 35.58 -11.07 18.22
CA LEU A 321 36.75 -11.06 19.11
C LEU A 321 36.82 -12.36 19.93
N PRO A 322 38.02 -12.96 20.11
CA PRO A 322 38.18 -14.16 20.91
C PRO A 322 37.72 -13.98 22.37
N ASP A 323 36.95 -14.94 22.86
CA ASP A 323 36.44 -15.01 24.24
C ASP A 323 35.55 -13.82 24.67
N VAL A 324 34.91 -13.12 23.71
CA VAL A 324 33.93 -12.06 23.97
C VAL A 324 32.51 -12.56 23.76
N THR A 325 31.63 -12.27 24.72
CA THR A 325 30.19 -12.53 24.60
C THR A 325 29.43 -11.22 24.32
N ALA A 326 28.51 -11.23 23.35
CA ALA A 326 27.69 -10.05 23.05
C ALA A 326 26.23 -10.44 22.90
N GLU A 327 25.34 -9.79 23.66
CA GLU A 327 23.92 -10.11 23.70
C GLU A 327 23.05 -8.87 23.50
N PHE A 328 21.99 -9.04 22.72
CA PHE A 328 20.90 -8.07 22.60
C PHE A 328 19.62 -8.63 23.21
N GLU A 329 18.97 -7.84 24.06
CA GLU A 329 17.69 -8.19 24.67
C GLU A 329 16.67 -7.08 24.40
N LEU A 330 15.71 -7.36 23.52
CA LEU A 330 14.57 -6.50 23.28
C LEU A 330 13.37 -7.04 24.07
N VAL A 331 12.80 -6.23 24.97
CA VAL A 331 11.60 -6.59 25.74
C VAL A 331 10.39 -5.86 25.17
N PRO A 332 9.65 -6.45 24.20
CA PRO A 332 8.59 -5.75 23.47
C PRO A 332 7.36 -5.43 24.31
N ASP A 333 7.05 -6.28 25.30
CA ASP A 333 5.87 -6.15 26.16
C ASP A 333 5.91 -4.87 27.00
N GLY A 334 5.20 -3.84 26.55
CA GLY A 334 5.11 -2.52 27.17
C GLY A 334 5.80 -1.40 26.37
N LEU A 335 6.71 -1.70 25.44
CA LEU A 335 7.36 -0.71 24.56
C LEU A 335 6.38 -0.13 23.52
N GLN A 336 5.33 -0.88 23.16
CA GLN A 336 4.26 -0.41 22.27
C GLN A 336 3.58 0.87 22.76
N TYR A 337 3.51 1.06 24.08
CA TYR A 337 2.95 2.26 24.64
C TYR A 337 3.94 3.43 24.46
N ALA A 338 5.27 3.17 24.48
CA ALA A 338 6.29 4.22 24.48
C ALA A 338 6.30 5.00 23.17
N ARG A 339 5.73 4.42 22.10
CA ARG A 339 5.56 5.04 20.78
C ARG A 339 6.87 5.68 20.29
N LEU A 340 7.96 4.91 20.38
CA LEU A 340 9.25 5.33 19.86
C LEU A 340 9.11 5.63 18.38
N THR A 341 9.45 6.87 18.01
CA THR A 341 9.42 7.37 16.64
C THR A 341 10.62 6.86 15.85
N PRO A 342 10.53 6.83 14.51
CA PRO A 342 11.65 6.43 13.67
C PRO A 342 12.95 7.20 13.94
N ARG A 343 12.81 8.49 14.27
CA ARG A 343 13.90 9.37 14.70
C ARG A 343 14.53 8.92 16.02
N GLU A 344 13.73 8.60 17.04
CA GLU A 344 14.23 8.08 18.31
C GLU A 344 15.00 6.78 18.12
N LEU A 345 14.45 5.83 17.35
CA LEU A 345 15.11 4.57 17.03
C LEU A 345 16.45 4.78 16.31
N PHE A 346 16.51 5.73 15.37
CA PHE A 346 17.74 6.09 14.68
C PHE A 346 18.82 6.60 15.65
N HIS A 347 18.49 7.55 16.53
CA HIS A 347 19.44 8.09 17.50
C HIS A 347 19.92 7.04 18.50
N LEU A 348 19.01 6.18 18.97
CA LEU A 348 19.36 5.06 19.84
C LEU A 348 20.33 4.09 19.14
N LEU A 349 20.12 3.77 17.86
CA LEU A 349 21.00 2.87 17.12
C LEU A 349 22.41 3.47 17.02
N ARG A 350 22.52 4.77 16.75
CA ARG A 350 23.81 5.46 16.71
C ARG A 350 24.52 5.47 18.06
N ILE A 351 23.78 5.61 19.16
CA ILE A 351 24.33 5.48 20.51
C ILE A 351 24.84 4.06 20.75
N VAL A 352 24.06 3.03 20.39
CA VAL A 352 24.49 1.62 20.50
C VAL A 352 25.77 1.36 19.73
N GLN A 353 25.83 1.79 18.46
CA GLN A 353 27.01 1.59 17.59
C GLN A 353 28.27 2.22 18.21
N GLU A 354 28.18 3.47 18.65
CA GLU A 354 29.33 4.16 19.24
C GLU A 354 29.72 3.55 20.60
N ALA A 355 28.73 3.16 21.43
CA ALA A 355 28.99 2.51 22.71
C ALA A 355 29.69 1.16 22.54
N VAL A 356 29.19 0.29 21.66
CA VAL A 356 29.81 -1.02 21.37
C VAL A 356 31.20 -0.84 20.78
N ARG A 357 31.39 0.12 19.85
CA ARG A 357 32.72 0.44 19.30
C ARG A 357 33.67 0.91 20.40
N ASN A 358 33.19 1.72 21.34
CA ASN A 358 33.99 2.17 22.48
C ASN A 358 34.36 1.01 23.40
N SER A 359 33.44 0.10 23.70
CA SER A 359 33.71 -1.11 24.49
C SER A 359 34.78 -1.97 23.79
N VAL A 360 34.64 -2.23 22.49
CA VAL A 360 35.64 -2.99 21.71
C VAL A 360 37.02 -2.32 21.70
N ARG A 361 37.06 -0.99 21.57
CA ARG A 361 38.32 -0.25 21.40
C ARG A 361 39.05 0.05 22.72
N HIS A 362 38.33 0.22 23.82
CA HIS A 362 38.87 0.79 25.05
C HIS A 362 38.76 -0.11 26.27
N SER A 363 37.97 -1.19 26.23
CA SER A 363 37.80 -2.09 27.37
C SER A 363 38.56 -3.41 27.15
N CYS A 364 38.98 -4.06 28.25
CA CYS A 364 39.47 -5.44 28.24
C CYS A 364 38.28 -6.39 28.10
N LEU A 365 37.52 -6.22 27.02
CA LEU A 365 36.15 -6.67 26.86
C LEU A 365 36.03 -8.18 27.10
N LEU A 366 35.13 -8.55 28.01
CA LEU A 366 34.72 -9.94 28.28
C LEU A 366 33.28 -10.16 27.80
N SER A 367 32.41 -9.17 28.05
CA SER A 367 31.02 -9.22 27.62
C SER A 367 30.45 -7.84 27.35
N VAL A 368 29.56 -7.71 26.37
CA VAL A 368 28.71 -6.53 26.18
C VAL A 368 27.24 -6.96 26.09
N LYS A 369 26.37 -6.31 26.86
CA LYS A 369 24.93 -6.56 26.85
C LYS A 369 24.18 -5.28 26.55
N VAL A 370 23.35 -5.30 25.51
CA VAL A 370 22.46 -4.20 25.11
C VAL A 370 21.03 -4.61 25.40
N ARG A 371 20.28 -3.77 26.12
CA ARG A 371 18.90 -4.04 26.52
C ARG A 371 18.01 -2.85 26.22
N LEU A 372 16.85 -3.08 25.62
CA LEU A 372 15.80 -2.08 25.47
C LEU A 372 14.51 -2.60 26.11
N PHE A 373 14.05 -1.91 27.16
CA PHE A 373 12.90 -2.35 27.95
C PHE A 373 12.03 -1.18 28.43
N PRO A 374 10.72 -1.40 28.66
CA PRO A 374 9.83 -0.35 29.14
C PRO A 374 9.98 -0.13 30.65
N VAL A 375 9.72 1.09 31.09
CA VAL A 375 9.63 1.47 32.51
C VAL A 375 8.38 2.30 32.76
N SER A 376 8.00 2.51 34.02
CA SER A 376 6.79 3.26 34.39
C SER A 376 6.73 4.67 33.79
N ARG A 377 7.87 5.28 33.46
CA ARG A 377 7.98 6.63 32.86
C ARG A 377 8.52 6.68 31.42
N GLY A 378 8.64 5.56 30.74
CA GLY A 378 8.94 5.52 29.30
C GLY A 378 9.65 4.24 28.88
N ALA A 379 10.79 4.38 28.21
CA ALA A 379 11.66 3.27 27.83
C ALA A 379 13.10 3.53 28.29
N VAL A 380 13.87 2.45 28.45
CA VAL A 380 15.28 2.52 28.83
C VAL A 380 16.11 1.69 27.88
N LEU A 381 17.12 2.33 27.28
CA LEU A 381 18.22 1.63 26.62
C LEU A 381 19.38 1.52 27.62
N GLU A 382 19.81 0.30 27.91
CA GLU A 382 20.92 0.01 28.80
C GLU A 382 22.01 -0.77 28.04
N ILE A 383 23.25 -0.29 28.15
CA ILE A 383 24.43 -0.94 27.57
C ILE A 383 25.43 -1.18 28.70
N VAL A 384 25.75 -2.44 28.96
CA VAL A 384 26.69 -2.85 30.01
C VAL A 384 27.83 -3.60 29.37
N ASP A 385 29.06 -3.13 29.56
CA ASP A 385 30.25 -3.90 29.27
C ASP A 385 30.92 -4.41 30.55
N ARG A 386 31.66 -5.52 30.42
CA ARG A 386 32.50 -6.07 31.49
C ARG A 386 33.92 -6.24 31.00
N CYS A 387 34.87 -5.94 31.88
CA CYS A 387 36.29 -6.18 31.66
C CYS A 387 36.73 -7.51 32.27
N ARG A 388 37.81 -8.09 31.74
CA ARG A 388 38.48 -9.24 32.37
C ARG A 388 39.06 -8.84 33.74
N PRO A 389 38.88 -9.68 34.78
CA PRO A 389 39.47 -9.43 36.10
C PRO A 389 40.99 -9.28 36.03
N GLY A 390 41.55 -8.30 36.73
CA GLY A 390 43.01 -8.13 36.87
C GLY A 390 43.71 -7.43 35.71
N ILE A 391 42.99 -6.99 34.66
CA ILE A 391 43.53 -6.10 33.65
C ILE A 391 42.92 -4.71 33.89
N PRO A 392 43.70 -3.71 34.32
CA PRO A 392 43.18 -2.34 34.41
C PRO A 392 42.73 -1.92 33.02
N GLY A 393 41.43 -1.65 32.87
CA GLY A 393 40.95 -1.02 31.64
C GLY A 393 41.71 0.30 31.47
N ARG A 394 42.24 0.57 30.27
CA ARG A 394 43.05 1.77 29.99
C ARG A 394 42.48 2.99 30.69
N ASP A 395 43.30 3.66 31.50
CA ASP A 395 42.86 4.81 32.27
C ASP A 395 42.27 5.87 31.34
N ALA A 396 41.23 6.55 31.81
CA ALA A 396 40.77 7.77 31.15
C ALA A 396 41.83 8.89 31.20
N GLU A 397 42.93 8.69 31.94
CA GLU A 397 44.10 9.57 32.03
C GLU A 397 45.32 9.08 31.22
N ASP A 398 45.38 7.79 30.82
CA ASP A 398 46.30 7.28 29.78
C ASP A 398 45.76 7.63 28.36
N LEU A 399 45.38 8.89 28.24
CA LEU A 399 45.02 9.58 27.02
C LEU A 399 46.29 9.66 26.19
N ASP A 400 46.39 8.77 25.20
CA ASP A 400 47.35 8.89 24.12
C ASP A 400 47.45 10.36 23.67
N SER A 401 48.71 10.81 23.58
CA SER A 401 49.24 12.04 22.96
C SER A 401 48.59 12.50 21.64
N SER A 402 47.63 11.76 21.09
CA SER A 402 46.83 12.02 19.90
C SER A 402 45.50 12.75 20.12
N GLY A 403 45.02 12.98 21.36
CA GLY A 403 43.92 13.93 21.66
C GLY A 403 42.52 13.58 21.11
N ARG A 404 42.27 12.33 20.68
CA ARG A 404 41.02 11.91 20.02
C ARG A 404 39.92 11.36 20.96
N SER A 405 40.15 11.28 22.27
CA SER A 405 39.39 10.39 23.18
C SER A 405 38.17 10.98 23.92
N GLY A 406 37.71 12.22 23.63
CA GLY A 406 36.57 12.84 24.34
C GLY A 406 35.25 12.93 23.56
N TYR A 407 35.27 12.71 22.23
CA TYR A 407 34.14 13.07 21.37
C TYR A 407 33.01 12.03 21.34
N GLY A 408 33.30 10.75 21.61
CA GLY A 408 32.30 9.68 21.57
C GLY A 408 31.19 9.87 22.60
N LEU A 409 31.57 10.07 23.87
CA LEU A 409 30.62 10.34 24.97
C LEU A 409 29.82 11.63 24.74
N VAL A 410 30.49 12.72 24.31
CA VAL A 410 29.83 14.00 24.01
C VAL A 410 28.82 13.86 22.87
N SER A 411 29.16 13.10 21.83
CA SER A 411 28.26 12.80 20.70
C SER A 411 27.05 11.97 21.15
N MET A 412 27.25 10.96 22.00
CA MET A 412 26.16 10.14 22.53
C MET A 412 25.22 10.95 23.44
N GLU A 413 25.77 11.80 24.31
CA GLU A 413 24.99 12.68 25.19
C GLU A 413 24.17 13.68 24.38
N HIS A 414 24.76 14.25 23.32
CA HIS A 414 24.06 15.17 22.45
C HIS A 414 22.89 14.50 21.71
N ARG A 415 23.07 13.27 21.24
CA ARG A 415 22.03 12.46 20.60
C ARG A 415 20.92 12.06 21.57
N ALA A 416 21.25 11.77 22.83
CA ALA A 416 20.24 11.50 23.85
C ALA A 416 19.38 12.76 24.10
N ARG A 417 20.02 13.93 24.27
CA ARG A 417 19.31 15.20 24.45
C ARG A 417 18.47 15.59 23.25
N SER A 418 18.89 15.31 22.02
CA SER A 418 18.13 15.67 20.81
C SER A 418 16.79 14.93 20.68
N ILE A 419 16.65 13.80 21.36
CA ILE A 419 15.40 13.03 21.47
C ILE A 419 14.70 13.21 22.83
N GLY A 420 15.14 14.17 23.65
CA GLY A 420 14.57 14.44 24.97
C GLY A 420 14.88 13.36 26.02
N ALA A 421 15.87 12.51 25.77
CA ALA A 421 16.31 11.46 26.68
C ALA A 421 17.46 11.93 27.58
N GLU A 422 17.54 11.35 28.77
CA GLU A 422 18.64 11.58 29.73
C GLU A 422 19.66 10.46 29.64
N MET A 423 20.95 10.81 29.59
CA MET A 423 22.06 9.87 29.53
C MET A 423 22.82 9.85 30.84
N THR A 424 22.97 8.66 31.42
CA THR A 424 23.83 8.42 32.59
C THR A 424 24.90 7.40 32.23
N TRP A 425 26.15 7.72 32.53
CA TRP A 425 27.28 6.82 32.34
C TRP A 425 28.03 6.62 33.65
N THR A 426 28.35 5.37 33.96
CA THR A 426 29.09 4.98 35.16
C THR A 426 30.16 3.98 34.79
N ARG A 427 31.35 4.10 35.40
CA ARG A 427 32.48 3.19 35.22
C ARG A 427 32.90 2.63 36.57
N SER A 428 33.30 1.37 36.57
CA SER A 428 33.82 0.62 37.70
C SER A 428 35.02 -0.21 37.26
N GLU A 429 35.71 -0.86 38.21
CA GLU A 429 36.78 -1.81 37.90
C GLU A 429 36.28 -3.03 37.10
N GLU A 430 35.00 -3.38 37.24
CA GLU A 430 34.38 -4.53 36.56
C GLU A 430 33.89 -4.22 35.14
N GLY A 431 33.85 -2.94 34.74
CA GLY A 431 33.33 -2.49 33.44
C GLY A 431 32.53 -1.19 33.52
N SER A 432 31.76 -0.90 32.47
CA SER A 432 31.01 0.34 32.29
C SER A 432 29.53 0.09 32.05
N ARG A 433 28.68 1.01 32.52
CA ARG A 433 27.25 1.03 32.26
C ARG A 433 26.83 2.37 31.70
N LEU A 434 26.21 2.33 30.53
CA LEU A 434 25.52 3.44 29.88
C LEU A 434 24.02 3.21 29.94
N ARG A 435 23.27 4.22 30.39
CA ARG A 435 21.82 4.18 30.51
C ARG A 435 21.21 5.41 29.85
N ILE A 436 20.23 5.19 28.96
CA ILE A 436 19.46 6.24 28.30
C ILE A 436 17.99 6.10 28.72
N ASP A 437 17.49 7.06 29.47
CA ASP A 437 16.10 7.12 29.93
C ASP A 437 15.28 7.98 28.96
N ILE A 438 14.32 7.36 28.27
CA ILE A 438 13.48 7.98 27.24
C ILE A 438 12.09 8.19 27.83
N PRO A 439 11.61 9.44 28.02
CA PRO A 439 10.32 9.68 28.65
C PRO A 439 9.14 9.32 27.73
N TRP A 440 8.00 8.96 28.32
CA TRP A 440 6.73 8.86 27.60
C TRP A 440 6.41 10.17 26.87
N LYS A 441 5.95 10.08 25.63
CA LYS A 441 5.25 11.20 25.00
C LYS A 441 3.93 11.40 25.74
N ARG A 442 3.78 12.53 26.43
CA ARG A 442 2.46 12.97 26.91
C ARG A 442 1.54 12.98 25.68
N SER A 443 0.42 12.28 25.77
CA SER A 443 -0.67 12.52 24.83
C SER A 443 -1.10 13.96 25.03
N ASP A 444 -0.82 14.83 24.06
CA ASP A 444 -1.59 16.05 23.90
C ASP A 444 -3.03 15.59 23.65
N ALA A 445 -3.83 15.63 24.71
CA ALA A 445 -5.25 15.31 24.71
C ALA A 445 -6.05 16.55 24.29
#